data_AF-A0A4R2M0E8-F1
#
_entry.id   AF-A0A4R2M0E8-F1
#
_cell.length_a   1.000
_cell.length_b   1.000
_cell.length_c   1.000
_cell.angle_alpha   90.00
_cell.angle_beta   90.00
_cell.angle_gamma   90.00
#
_symmetry.space_group_name_H-M   'P 1'
#
loop_
_entity.id
_entity.type
_entity.pdbx_description
1 polymer ?
#
loop_
_entity_poly.entity_id
_entity_poly.type
_entity_poly.pdbx_seq_one_letter_code
_entity_poly.pdbx_strand_id
1 'polypeptide(L)'
;MNAWIGWLLAAAAMAAGYVGWGWRGVALGVTVIVFWLLLQFSRALRAMQQAAKRPRASVASAVALHAQLEPGLSMLQVMKLTGSIGEKLADEPETFAWRDAGGDAVHVAFRGGRVGSWQLLRAACAPDAGEHPAA
;
A
#
# COMPACT_ATOMS: atom_id res chain seq x y z
N MET A 1 -6.44 -8.56 -13.01
CA MET A 1 -7.55 -9.30 -13.65
C MET A 1 -8.82 -8.47 -13.52
N ASN A 2 -9.37 -8.02 -14.66
CA ASN A 2 -10.16 -6.81 -14.78
C ASN A 2 -11.53 -6.85 -14.07
N ALA A 3 -11.76 -5.88 -13.19
CA ALA A 3 -13.01 -5.63 -12.46
C ALA A 3 -14.24 -5.43 -13.37
N TRP A 4 -14.03 -5.13 -14.65
CA TRP A 4 -15.05 -5.00 -15.68
C TRP A 4 -15.81 -6.30 -15.98
N ILE A 5 -15.15 -7.46 -15.89
CA ILE A 5 -15.79 -8.75 -16.19
C ILE A 5 -16.87 -9.08 -15.14
N GLY A 6 -16.64 -8.70 -13.88
CA GLY A 6 -17.64 -8.82 -12.81
C GLY A 6 -18.83 -7.86 -12.97
N TRP A 7 -18.62 -6.69 -13.58
CA TRP A 7 -19.69 -5.75 -13.90
C TRP A 7 -20.57 -6.26 -15.04
N LEU A 8 -19.97 -6.84 -16.09
CA LEU A 8 -20.70 -7.43 -17.22
C LEU A 8 -21.51 -8.67 -16.80
N LEU A 9 -20.95 -9.54 -15.96
CA LEU A 9 -21.67 -10.72 -15.46
C LEU A 9 -22.86 -10.33 -14.57
N ALA A 10 -22.69 -9.31 -13.71
CA ALA A 10 -23.74 -8.80 -12.84
C ALA A 10 -24.88 -8.13 -13.63
N ALA A 11 -24.54 -7.35 -14.67
CA ALA A 11 -25.53 -6.74 -15.56
C ALA A 11 -26.29 -7.80 -16.37
N ALA A 12 -25.61 -8.85 -16.87
CA ALA A 12 -26.23 -9.95 -17.59
C ALA A 12 -27.17 -10.78 -16.69
N ALA A 13 -26.79 -11.03 -15.44
CA ALA A 13 -27.65 -11.69 -14.46
C ALA A 13 -28.89 -10.85 -14.08
N MET A 14 -28.72 -9.52 -13.98
CA MET A 14 -29.84 -8.59 -13.71
C MET A 14 -30.84 -8.55 -14.88
N ALA A 15 -30.35 -8.55 -16.13
CA ALA A 15 -31.18 -8.58 -17.33
C ALA A 15 -31.92 -9.92 -17.49
N ALA A 16 -31.26 -11.04 -17.20
CA ALA A 16 -31.87 -12.37 -17.25
C ALA A 16 -32.95 -12.58 -16.17
N GLY A 17 -32.79 -11.97 -14.99
CA GLY A 17 -33.78 -12.03 -13.92
C GLY A 17 -35.06 -11.23 -14.17
N TYR A 18 -34.98 -10.14 -14.96
CA TYR A 18 -36.11 -9.25 -15.25
C TYR A 18 -37.12 -9.86 -16.23
N VAL A 19 -36.68 -10.73 -17.15
CA VAL A 19 -37.52 -11.25 -18.25
C VAL A 19 -38.36 -12.47 -17.84
N GLY A 20 -38.08 -13.11 -16.70
CA GLY A 20 -38.56 -14.48 -16.42
C GLY A 20 -39.78 -14.68 -15.48
N TRP A 21 -39.84 -14.09 -14.27
CA TRP A 21 -40.54 -14.81 -13.18
C TRP A 21 -41.17 -13.99 -12.02
N GLY A 22 -41.81 -12.84 -12.31
CA GLY A 22 -42.69 -12.14 -11.37
C GLY A 22 -42.10 -11.87 -9.97
N TRP A 23 -42.85 -12.17 -8.90
CA TRP A 23 -42.49 -11.84 -7.49
C TRP A 23 -41.28 -12.63 -6.96
N ARG A 24 -41.00 -13.83 -7.49
CA ARG A 24 -39.82 -14.64 -7.12
C ARG A 24 -38.52 -14.08 -7.70
N GLY A 25 -38.60 -13.44 -8.87
CA GLY A 25 -37.47 -12.73 -9.48
C GLY A 25 -37.01 -11.54 -8.65
N VAL A 26 -37.94 -10.83 -8.00
CA VAL A 26 -37.62 -9.70 -7.10
C VAL A 26 -36.86 -10.18 -5.86
N ALA A 27 -37.30 -11.27 -5.22
CA ALA A 27 -36.60 -11.84 -4.06
C ALA A 27 -35.18 -12.29 -4.42
N LEU A 28 -35.01 -12.93 -5.60
CA LEU A 28 -33.70 -13.31 -6.11
C LEU A 28 -32.83 -12.09 -6.46
N GLY A 29 -33.39 -11.09 -7.14
CA GLY A 29 -32.70 -9.84 -7.49
C GLY A 29 -32.22 -9.08 -6.27
N VAL A 30 -33.05 -8.93 -5.24
CA VAL A 30 -32.67 -8.30 -3.96
C VAL A 30 -31.56 -9.11 -3.27
N THR A 31 -31.65 -10.44 -3.26
CA THR A 31 -30.62 -11.29 -2.65
C THR A 31 -29.28 -11.16 -3.38
N VAL A 32 -29.29 -11.16 -4.71
CA VAL A 32 -28.09 -10.95 -5.54
C VAL A 32 -27.53 -9.54 -5.35
N ILE A 33 -28.38 -8.50 -5.28
CA ILE A 33 -27.97 -7.11 -5.01
C ILE A 33 -27.33 -7.00 -3.63
N VAL A 34 -27.93 -7.57 -2.58
CA VAL A 34 -27.39 -7.54 -1.22
C VAL A 34 -26.08 -8.32 -1.14
N PHE A 35 -26.03 -9.52 -1.72
CA PHE A 35 -24.80 -10.32 -1.79
C PHE A 35 -23.69 -9.59 -2.55
N TRP A 36 -24.04 -8.91 -3.65
CA TRP A 36 -23.13 -8.08 -4.42
C TRP A 36 -22.66 -6.86 -3.64
N LEU A 37 -23.57 -6.18 -2.91
CA LEU A 37 -23.22 -5.07 -2.03
C LEU A 37 -22.26 -5.52 -0.93
N LEU A 38 -22.48 -6.69 -0.32
CA LEU A 38 -21.58 -7.26 0.69
C LEU A 38 -20.19 -7.59 0.11
N LEU A 39 -20.12 -8.11 -1.12
CA LEU A 39 -18.85 -8.34 -1.80
C LEU A 39 -18.13 -7.03 -2.13
N GLN A 40 -18.86 -6.03 -2.59
CA GLN A 40 -18.35 -4.69 -2.85
C GLN A 40 -17.85 -4.04 -1.55
N PHE A 41 -18.59 -4.21 -0.45
CA PHE A 41 -18.20 -3.74 0.87
C PHE A 41 -16.98 -4.48 1.41
N SER A 42 -16.90 -5.79 1.22
CA SER A 42 -15.73 -6.60 1.58
C SER A 42 -14.49 -6.20 0.80
N ARG A 43 -14.66 -5.82 -0.46
CA ARG A 43 -13.59 -5.33 -1.32
C ARG A 43 -13.16 -3.90 -0.94
N ALA A 44 -14.11 -3.04 -0.55
CA ALA A 44 -13.84 -1.72 0.01
C ALA A 44 -13.12 -1.83 1.37
N LEU A 45 -13.55 -2.75 2.24
CA LEU A 45 -12.89 -3.04 3.52
C LEU A 45 -11.48 -3.58 3.31
N ARG A 46 -11.26 -4.52 2.37
CA ARG A 46 -9.89 -4.99 2.04
C ARG A 46 -9.03 -3.88 1.44
N ALA A 47 -9.58 -3.01 0.61
CA ALA A 47 -8.85 -1.87 0.06
C ALA A 47 -8.50 -0.84 1.15
N MET A 48 -9.41 -0.59 2.09
CA MET A 48 -9.16 0.23 3.27
C MET A 48 -8.18 -0.44 4.24
N GLN A 49 -8.25 -1.76 4.42
CA GLN A 49 -7.30 -2.51 5.24
C GLN A 49 -5.91 -2.51 4.60
N GLN A 50 -5.82 -2.57 3.27
CA GLN A 50 -4.58 -2.39 2.53
C GLN A 50 -4.09 -0.93 2.59
N ALA A 51 -4.97 0.06 2.56
CA ALA A 51 -4.61 1.47 2.76
C ALA A 51 -4.21 1.78 4.21
N ALA A 52 -4.78 1.08 5.19
CA ALA A 52 -4.39 1.14 6.60
C ALA A 52 -3.08 0.39 6.86
N LYS A 53 -2.80 -0.68 6.09
CA LYS A 53 -1.49 -1.34 6.02
C LYS A 53 -0.47 -0.61 5.16
N ARG A 54 -0.84 0.44 4.41
CA ARG A 54 0.13 1.29 3.72
C ARG A 54 0.78 2.17 4.78
N PRO A 55 2.06 1.91 5.14
CA PRO A 55 2.76 2.76 6.09
C PRO A 55 2.83 4.15 5.46
N ARG A 56 2.61 5.19 6.25
CA ARG A 56 2.54 6.59 5.80
C ARG A 56 3.87 7.16 5.33
N ALA A 57 4.77 6.35 4.77
CA ALA A 57 6.10 6.72 4.30
C ALA A 57 6.66 5.69 3.30
N SER A 58 5.81 5.14 2.43
CA SER A 58 6.26 4.11 1.47
C SER A 58 7.03 4.71 0.30
N VAL A 59 8.14 4.10 -0.11
CA VAL A 59 8.91 4.43 -1.32
C VAL A 59 9.06 3.23 -2.23
N ALA A 60 9.24 3.48 -3.53
CA ALA A 60 9.39 2.42 -4.53
C ALA A 60 10.65 1.55 -4.29
N SER A 61 11.75 2.17 -3.85
CA SER A 61 12.96 1.47 -3.43
C SER A 61 13.74 2.36 -2.46
N ALA A 62 14.09 1.80 -1.29
CA ALA A 62 14.89 2.48 -0.29
C ALA A 62 16.31 2.77 -0.83
N VAL A 63 16.87 1.83 -1.59
CA VAL A 63 18.19 1.97 -2.22
C VAL A 63 18.20 3.09 -3.27
N ALA A 64 17.16 3.16 -4.11
CA ALA A 64 17.07 4.22 -5.11
C ALA A 64 16.91 5.61 -4.48
N LEU A 65 16.20 5.71 -3.35
CA LEU A 65 16.13 6.96 -2.59
C LEU A 65 17.49 7.32 -1.98
N HIS A 66 18.16 6.36 -1.35
CA HIS A 66 19.49 6.54 -0.77
C HIS A 66 20.51 7.05 -1.81
N ALA A 67 20.42 6.57 -3.05
CA ALA A 67 21.31 6.98 -4.14
C ALA A 67 20.97 8.37 -4.72
N GLN A 68 19.71 8.80 -4.65
CA GLN A 68 19.25 10.10 -5.14
C GLN A 68 19.33 11.20 -4.07
N LEU A 69 19.59 10.84 -2.81
CA LEU A 69 19.75 11.80 -1.73
C LEU A 69 21.11 12.49 -1.83
N GLU A 70 21.06 13.80 -1.88
CA GLU A 70 22.22 14.68 -1.90
C GLU A 70 22.16 15.65 -0.70
N PRO A 71 23.32 16.04 -0.16
CA PRO A 71 23.36 16.98 0.95
C PRO A 71 22.80 18.35 0.51
N GLY A 72 21.97 18.95 1.35
CA GLY A 72 21.38 20.27 1.09
C GLY A 72 20.04 20.27 0.36
N LEU A 73 19.52 19.12 -0.08
CA LEU A 73 18.15 18.98 -0.58
C LEU A 73 17.13 19.44 0.46
N SER A 74 16.10 20.15 0.03
CA SER A 74 15.00 20.53 0.92
C SER A 74 14.04 19.35 1.15
N MET A 75 13.36 19.32 2.29
CA MET A 75 12.31 18.34 2.58
C MET A 75 11.28 18.24 1.44
N LEU A 76 10.92 19.39 0.83
CA LEU A 76 9.96 19.46 -0.26
C LEU A 76 10.47 18.80 -1.55
N GLN A 77 11.78 18.89 -1.85
CA GLN A 77 12.39 18.14 -2.96
C GLN A 77 12.41 16.64 -2.69
N VAL A 78 12.73 16.23 -1.46
CA VAL A 78 12.70 14.82 -1.07
C VAL A 78 11.29 14.25 -1.22
N MET A 79 10.26 14.98 -0.78
CA MET A 79 8.85 14.59 -0.96
C MET A 79 8.44 14.47 -2.43
N LYS A 80 8.99 15.32 -3.33
CA LYS A 80 8.75 15.20 -4.78
C LYS A 80 9.41 13.97 -5.38
N LEU A 81 10.60 13.60 -4.89
CA LEU A 81 11.33 12.40 -5.33
C LEU A 81 10.65 11.11 -4.84
N THR A 82 10.15 11.10 -3.60
CA THR A 82 9.53 9.91 -2.99
C THR A 82 8.05 9.77 -3.31
N GLY A 83 7.36 10.87 -3.61
CA GLY A 83 5.90 10.91 -3.75
C GLY A 83 5.16 10.64 -2.43
N SER A 84 5.86 10.65 -1.30
CA SER A 84 5.30 10.35 0.02
C SER A 84 5.88 11.24 1.12
N ILE A 85 5.00 11.63 2.04
CA ILE A 85 5.39 12.31 3.27
C ILE A 85 6.18 11.28 4.10
N GLY A 86 7.38 11.59 4.56
CA GLY A 86 8.16 10.68 5.39
C GLY A 86 7.54 10.50 6.79
N GLU A 87 7.85 9.39 7.45
CA GLU A 87 7.43 9.15 8.83
C GLU A 87 8.41 9.85 9.77
N LYS A 88 7.94 10.78 10.59
CA LYS A 88 8.78 11.49 11.55
C LYS A 88 9.19 10.55 12.69
N LEU A 89 10.49 10.30 12.84
CA LEU A 89 11.07 9.47 13.90
C LEU A 89 11.61 10.28 15.08
N ALA A 90 12.23 11.42 14.81
CA ALA A 90 12.86 12.25 15.82
C ALA A 90 12.71 13.73 15.47
N ASP A 91 12.68 14.58 16.51
CA ASP A 91 12.61 16.03 16.38
C ASP A 91 14.01 16.69 16.34
N GLU A 92 15.02 16.10 16.99
CA GLU A 92 16.35 16.70 17.11
C GLU A 92 17.48 15.66 17.01
N PRO A 93 18.20 15.56 15.87
CA PRO A 93 17.89 16.21 14.59
C PRO A 93 16.59 15.67 13.97
N GLU A 94 15.88 16.53 13.24
CA GLU A 94 14.59 16.23 12.64
C GLU A 94 14.73 15.07 11.63
N THR A 95 14.36 13.85 12.03
CA THR A 95 14.65 12.63 11.26
C THR A 95 13.36 12.06 10.70
N PHE A 96 13.33 11.84 9.38
CA PHE A 96 12.23 11.19 8.68
C PHE A 96 12.67 9.85 8.11
N ALA A 97 11.80 8.84 8.22
CA ALA A 97 12.00 7.53 7.64
C ALA A 97 11.10 7.31 6.42
N TRP A 98 11.63 6.61 5.43
CA TRP A 98 10.87 6.03 4.32
C TRP A 98 11.16 4.54 4.24
N ARG A 99 10.13 3.71 4.01
CA ARG A 99 10.27 2.25 3.88
C ARG A 99 9.86 1.77 2.50
N ASP A 100 10.57 0.79 1.96
CA ASP A 100 10.15 0.09 0.76
C ASP A 100 9.36 -1.20 1.05
N ALA A 101 8.87 -1.83 -0.01
CA ALA A 101 8.11 -3.08 0.08
C ALA A 101 8.97 -4.29 0.49
N GLY A 102 10.30 -4.19 0.34
CA GLY A 102 11.27 -5.20 0.77
C GLY A 102 11.60 -5.14 2.27
N GLY A 103 11.11 -4.11 2.96
CA GLY A 103 11.33 -3.89 4.39
C GLY A 103 12.53 -2.99 4.69
N ASP A 104 13.31 -2.60 3.68
CA ASP A 104 14.42 -1.67 3.81
C ASP A 104 13.87 -0.27 4.11
N ALA A 105 14.55 0.45 5.00
CA ALA A 105 14.19 1.79 5.41
C ALA A 105 15.35 2.77 5.15
N VAL A 106 15.04 3.99 4.74
CA VAL A 106 16.01 5.09 4.71
C VAL A 106 15.61 6.09 5.78
N HIS A 107 16.53 6.37 6.70
CA HIS A 107 16.39 7.47 7.66
C HIS A 107 17.15 8.67 7.13
N VAL A 108 16.50 9.82 7.06
CA VAL A 108 17.08 11.09 6.60
C VAL A 108 16.95 12.09 7.74
N ALA A 109 18.08 12.54 8.25
CA ALA A 109 18.16 13.61 9.25
C ALA A 109 18.25 14.95 8.54
N PHE A 110 17.30 15.83 8.85
CA PHE A 110 17.22 17.19 8.39
C PHE A 110 17.76 18.15 9.46
N ARG A 111 18.49 19.17 9.03
CA ARG A 111 18.92 20.30 9.85
C ARG A 111 18.51 21.58 9.16
N GLY A 112 17.67 22.38 9.82
CA GLY A 112 17.12 23.60 9.23
C GLY A 112 16.33 23.36 7.93
N GLY A 113 15.60 22.24 7.84
CA GLY A 113 14.78 21.89 6.67
C GLY A 113 15.54 21.34 5.46
N ARG A 114 16.86 21.08 5.60
CA ARG A 114 17.71 20.50 4.56
C ARG A 114 18.31 19.16 4.98
N VAL A 115 18.52 18.26 4.02
CA VAL A 115 19.17 16.97 4.22
C VAL A 115 20.59 17.20 4.76
N GLY A 116 20.84 16.73 5.98
CA GLY A 116 22.13 16.77 6.63
C GLY A 116 22.87 15.45 6.54
N SER A 117 22.20 14.35 6.93
CA SER A 117 22.73 12.99 6.80
C SER A 117 21.60 12.01 6.50
N TRP A 118 21.93 10.90 5.86
CA TRP A 118 20.98 9.83 5.61
C TRP A 118 21.66 8.47 5.81
N GLN A 119 20.86 7.47 6.18
CA GLN A 119 21.32 6.11 6.45
C GLN A 119 20.30 5.12 5.89
N LEU A 120 20.79 4.11 5.17
CA LEU A 120 19.99 2.97 4.74
C LEU A 120 20.02 1.88 5.82
N LEU A 121 18.87 1.61 6.42
CA LEU A 121 18.63 0.45 7.26
C LEU A 121 18.06 -0.67 6.38
N ARG A 122 18.89 -1.66 6.07
CA ARG A 122 18.42 -2.87 5.41
C ARG A 122 17.55 -3.66 6.38
N ALA A 123 16.44 -4.23 5.91
CA ALA A 123 15.69 -5.23 6.66
C ALA A 123 16.68 -6.31 7.07
N ALA A 124 16.79 -6.57 8.36
CA ALA A 124 17.56 -7.71 8.83
C ALA A 124 16.98 -8.94 8.14
N CYS A 125 17.76 -9.54 7.24
CA CYS A 125 17.52 -10.89 6.80
C CYS A 125 17.38 -11.68 8.10
N ALA A 126 16.21 -12.25 8.37
CA ALA A 126 16.09 -13.25 9.41
C ALA A 126 17.25 -14.23 9.15
N PRO A 127 18.18 -14.42 10.11
CA PRO A 127 19.28 -15.32 9.88
C PRO A 127 18.66 -16.67 9.56
N ASP A 128 18.81 -17.11 8.31
CA ASP A 128 18.65 -18.52 7.99
C ASP A 128 19.50 -19.24 9.02
N ALA A 129 18.82 -19.99 9.89
CA ALA A 129 19.43 -20.91 10.79
C ALA A 129 20.29 -21.83 9.92
N GLY A 130 21.58 -21.52 9.87
CA GLY A 130 22.60 -22.39 9.33
C GLY A 130 22.71 -23.61 10.24
N GLU A 131 21.69 -24.46 10.19
CA GLU A 131 21.81 -25.85 10.61
C GLU A 131 22.54 -26.57 9.47
N HIS A 132 23.88 -26.44 9.50
CA HIS A 132 24.78 -27.42 8.92
C HIS A 132 24.91 -28.54 9.97
N PRO A 133 24.20 -29.68 9.86
CA PRO A 133 24.65 -30.87 10.56
C PRO A 133 25.87 -31.39 9.78
N ALA A 134 27.04 -31.15 10.35
CA ALA A 134 28.19 -31.99 10.11
C ALA A 134 27.90 -33.39 10.68
N ALA A 135 27.79 -34.40 9.82
CA ALA A 135 28.20 -35.79 10.04
C ALA A 135 27.85 -36.64 8.80
#